data_AF-A0A8T5G010-F1
#
_entry.id   AF-A0A8T5G010-F1
#
_cell.length_a   1.000
_cell.length_b   1.000
_cell.length_c   1.000
_cell.angle_alpha   90.00
_cell.angle_beta   90.00
_cell.angle_gamma   90.00
#
_symmetry.space_group_name_H-M   'P 1'
#
loop_
_entity.id
_entity.type
_entity.pdbx_description
1 polymer ?
#
loop_
_entity_poly.entity_id
_entity_poly.type
_entity_poly.pdbx_seq_one_letter_code
_entity_poly.pdbx_strand_id
1 'polypeptide(L)'
;MVTNILKAILNIKANGDFNLSNILVFPKNKPSSVNRANAVGQALEYFMKDGFCNTFFEKNAQVKLEKYSENFSYLGNQNNPPDIIVKNGDAIEVKKIDGIKKSDLALNSSYPKYKLYSDSTMITQACKDCEPGWKEKDIIYAVGFMNGFDLKLLILIYGDCYAANSNIYKRVKDAVVNGLTSSNLEFSETNELGRVNRVDPLGITNLRIRGMWTIQNPWKVYEDVFNYNKNSKFSLIAMMRKEKFDSFPEEDKTAISKLNVSNVKIQNPDNPAQQLDTKIIRYDIQ
;
A
#
# COMPACT_ATOMS: atom_id res chain seq x y z
N MET A 1 -21.39 10.54 -2.30
CA MET A 1 -21.13 9.41 -1.38
C MET A 1 -19.64 9.12 -1.41
N VAL A 2 -18.97 9.06 -0.25
CA VAL A 2 -17.52 8.79 -0.17
C VAL A 2 -17.25 7.32 -0.57
N THR A 3 -16.18 7.08 -1.32
CA THR A 3 -15.74 5.73 -1.69
C THR A 3 -14.99 5.04 -0.54
N ASN A 4 -14.89 3.71 -0.56
CA ASN A 4 -14.18 2.92 0.44
C ASN A 4 -13.76 1.55 -0.14
N ILE A 5 -13.04 0.77 0.66
CA ILE A 5 -12.54 -0.54 0.24
C ILE A 5 -13.65 -1.52 -0.17
N LEU A 6 -14.82 -1.50 0.49
CA LEU A 6 -15.92 -2.41 0.15
C LEU A 6 -16.48 -2.11 -1.24
N LYS A 7 -16.69 -0.83 -1.55
CA LYS A 7 -17.08 -0.37 -2.90
C LYS A 7 -16.00 -0.73 -3.93
N ALA A 8 -14.72 -0.51 -3.59
CA ALA A 8 -13.62 -0.84 -4.49
C ALA A 8 -13.58 -2.32 -4.85
N ILE A 9 -13.79 -3.22 -3.87
CA ILE A 9 -13.87 -4.67 -4.12
C ILE A 9 -15.03 -5.01 -5.07
N LEU A 10 -16.21 -4.41 -4.87
CA LEU A 10 -17.36 -4.63 -5.73
C LEU A 10 -17.12 -4.13 -7.17
N ASN A 11 -16.50 -2.96 -7.32
CA ASN A 11 -16.14 -2.41 -8.62
C ASN A 11 -15.09 -3.27 -9.33
N ILE A 12 -14.07 -3.76 -8.60
CA ILE A 12 -13.05 -4.68 -9.12
C ILE A 12 -13.68 -5.99 -9.58
N LYS A 13 -14.63 -6.53 -8.82
CA LYS A 13 -15.41 -7.70 -9.23
C LYS A 13 -16.20 -7.43 -10.52
N ALA A 14 -16.84 -6.28 -10.62
CA ALA A 14 -17.64 -5.90 -11.79
C ALA A 14 -16.82 -5.66 -13.06
N ASN A 15 -15.55 -5.26 -12.91
CA ASN A 15 -14.63 -5.04 -14.03
C ASN A 15 -14.41 -6.31 -14.88
N GLY A 16 -14.18 -7.46 -14.25
CA GLY A 16 -14.05 -8.75 -14.94
C GLY A 16 -12.78 -8.96 -15.80
N ASP A 17 -12.02 -7.91 -16.13
CA ASP A 17 -10.73 -7.98 -16.85
C ASP A 17 -9.53 -7.69 -15.92
N PHE A 18 -8.66 -8.68 -15.75
CA PHE A 18 -7.48 -8.59 -14.86
C PHE A 18 -6.17 -8.53 -15.65
N ASN A 19 -6.24 -8.33 -16.96
CA ASN A 19 -5.07 -7.95 -17.75
C ASN A 19 -4.88 -6.44 -17.71
N LEU A 20 -3.85 -6.00 -16.98
CA LEU A 20 -3.63 -4.59 -16.71
C LEU A 20 -3.00 -3.83 -17.89
N SER A 21 -2.68 -4.48 -19.02
CA SER A 21 -2.20 -3.76 -20.21
C SER A 21 -3.28 -2.87 -20.83
N ASN A 22 -4.55 -3.17 -20.55
CA ASN A 22 -5.71 -2.42 -21.03
C ASN A 22 -6.07 -1.23 -20.14
N ILE A 23 -5.41 -1.09 -18.98
CA ILE A 23 -5.69 0.02 -18.06
C ILE A 23 -5.20 1.32 -18.68
N LEU A 24 -6.11 2.29 -18.79
CA LEU A 24 -5.81 3.61 -19.30
C LEU A 24 -4.96 4.39 -18.29
N VAL A 25 -3.67 4.53 -18.60
CA VAL A 25 -2.66 5.23 -17.79
C VAL A 25 -2.35 6.59 -18.40
N PHE A 26 -2.25 7.63 -17.57
CA PHE A 26 -1.88 8.99 -17.98
C PHE A 26 -0.47 9.34 -17.49
N PRO A 27 0.59 9.06 -18.27
CA PRO A 27 1.95 9.37 -17.82
C PRO A 27 2.14 10.89 -17.72
N LYS A 28 2.61 11.37 -16.55
CA LYS A 28 2.94 12.79 -16.33
C LYS A 28 4.21 13.24 -17.05
N ASN A 29 5.06 12.31 -17.50
CA ASN A 29 6.23 12.55 -18.34
C ASN A 29 6.49 11.25 -19.12
N LYS A 30 6.71 11.32 -20.43
CA LYS A 30 7.27 10.20 -21.21
C LYS A 30 8.80 10.36 -21.26
N PRO A 31 9.59 9.85 -20.29
CA PRO A 31 10.95 9.47 -20.62
C PRO A 31 10.87 8.26 -21.57
N SER A 32 11.71 8.27 -22.60
CA SER A 32 11.77 7.32 -23.71
C SER A 32 12.17 5.88 -23.32
N SER A 33 12.10 5.51 -22.04
CA SER A 33 12.48 4.19 -21.51
C SER A 33 11.78 3.87 -20.18
N VAL A 34 10.45 3.78 -20.18
CA VAL A 34 9.75 3.15 -19.04
C VAL A 34 10.02 1.65 -19.10
N ASN A 35 10.94 1.16 -18.25
CA ASN A 35 11.18 -0.28 -18.13
C ASN A 35 9.87 -1.00 -17.77
N ARG A 36 9.64 -2.16 -18.38
CA ARG A 36 8.38 -2.94 -18.27
C ARG A 36 7.92 -3.13 -16.82
N ALA A 37 8.84 -3.36 -15.89
CA ALA A 37 8.52 -3.51 -14.48
C ALA A 37 7.84 -2.26 -13.86
N ASN A 38 8.28 -1.06 -14.24
CA ASN A 38 7.69 0.20 -13.79
C ASN A 38 6.29 0.40 -14.41
N ALA A 39 6.12 0.00 -15.67
CA ALA A 39 4.82 0.07 -16.35
C ALA A 39 3.77 -0.82 -15.68
N VAL A 40 4.14 -2.03 -15.26
CA VAL A 40 3.23 -2.95 -14.54
C VAL A 40 2.83 -2.37 -13.18
N GLY A 41 3.79 -1.80 -12.43
CA GLY A 41 3.48 -1.14 -11.15
C GLY A 41 2.53 0.03 -11.32
N GLN A 42 2.78 0.89 -12.30
CA GLN A 42 1.90 2.02 -12.62
C GLN A 42 0.51 1.56 -13.06
N ALA A 43 0.40 0.51 -13.87
CA ALA A 43 -0.89 -0.04 -14.28
C ALA A 43 -1.68 -0.56 -13.06
N LEU A 44 -1.02 -1.19 -12.08
CA LEU A 44 -1.64 -1.62 -10.83
C LEU A 44 -2.13 -0.44 -9.97
N GLU A 45 -1.36 0.65 -9.88
CA GLU A 45 -1.81 1.87 -9.20
C GLU A 45 -3.08 2.45 -9.84
N TYR A 46 -3.14 2.52 -11.17
CA TYR A 46 -4.33 3.00 -11.89
C TYR A 46 -5.51 2.04 -11.76
N PHE A 47 -5.26 0.73 -11.77
CA PHE A 47 -6.29 -0.28 -11.48
C PHE A 47 -6.91 -0.05 -10.09
N MET A 48 -6.09 0.24 -9.08
CA MET A 48 -6.60 0.57 -7.75
C MET A 48 -7.41 1.88 -7.75
N LYS A 49 -6.92 2.94 -8.41
CA LYS A 49 -7.68 4.19 -8.55
C LYS A 49 -9.04 3.94 -9.22
N ASP A 50 -9.09 3.09 -10.24
CA ASP A 50 -10.31 2.71 -10.93
C ASP A 50 -11.29 1.91 -10.09
N GLY A 51 -10.77 1.00 -9.27
CA GLY A 51 -11.56 0.30 -8.27
C GLY A 51 -12.24 1.27 -7.32
N PHE A 52 -11.49 2.21 -6.74
CA PHE A 52 -12.04 3.17 -5.79
C PHE A 52 -12.97 4.20 -6.45
N CYS A 53 -12.74 4.61 -7.71
CA CYS A 53 -13.56 5.63 -8.37
C CYS A 53 -14.68 5.10 -9.27
N ASN A 54 -14.80 3.77 -9.43
CA ASN A 54 -15.70 3.13 -10.38
C ASN A 54 -15.49 3.62 -11.83
N THR A 55 -14.24 3.60 -12.30
CA THR A 55 -13.84 4.17 -13.60
C THR A 55 -13.19 3.19 -14.56
N PHE A 56 -13.33 1.88 -14.33
CA PHE A 56 -12.79 0.85 -15.23
C PHE A 56 -13.28 1.00 -16.68
N PHE A 57 -14.56 1.35 -16.87
CA PHE A 57 -15.17 1.51 -18.19
C PHE A 57 -15.16 2.95 -18.72
N GLU A 58 -14.57 3.90 -17.97
CA GLU A 58 -14.44 5.29 -18.40
C GLU A 58 -13.29 5.42 -19.41
N LYS A 59 -13.64 5.74 -20.67
CA LYS A 59 -12.67 5.87 -21.76
C LYS A 59 -12.16 7.30 -21.90
N ASN A 60 -12.85 8.29 -21.36
CA ASN A 60 -12.42 9.67 -21.42
C ASN A 60 -11.43 9.98 -20.29
N ALA A 61 -10.20 10.31 -20.67
CA ALA A 61 -9.12 10.63 -19.75
C ALA A 61 -9.46 11.76 -18.76
N GLN A 62 -10.09 12.82 -19.26
CA GLN A 62 -10.40 14.01 -18.48
C GLN A 62 -11.49 13.72 -17.45
N VAL A 63 -12.57 13.04 -17.86
CA VAL A 63 -13.65 12.62 -16.95
C VAL A 63 -13.12 11.68 -15.86
N LYS A 64 -12.17 10.81 -16.21
CA LYS A 64 -11.51 9.91 -15.25
C LYS A 64 -10.70 10.68 -14.21
N LEU A 65 -9.93 11.69 -14.64
CA LEU A 65 -9.16 12.57 -13.74
C LEU A 65 -10.06 13.43 -12.84
N GLU A 66 -11.21 13.88 -13.35
CA GLU A 66 -12.23 14.58 -12.57
C GLU A 66 -12.78 13.68 -11.46
N LYS A 67 -13.20 12.45 -11.79
CA LYS A 67 -13.66 11.45 -10.82
C LYS A 67 -12.59 11.09 -9.78
N TYR A 68 -11.32 11.05 -10.17
CA TYR A 68 -10.21 10.89 -9.22
C TYR A 68 -10.13 12.07 -8.25
N SER A 69 -10.23 13.30 -8.76
CA SER A 69 -10.16 14.52 -7.96
C SER A 69 -11.36 14.69 -7.02
N GLU A 70 -12.52 14.15 -7.39
CA GLU A 70 -13.72 14.12 -6.54
C GLU A 70 -13.59 13.15 -5.35
N ASN A 71 -12.88 12.04 -5.54
CA ASN A 71 -12.83 10.92 -4.58
C ASN A 71 -11.53 10.85 -3.78
N PHE A 72 -10.44 11.47 -4.23
CA PHE A 72 -9.15 11.43 -3.57
C PHE A 72 -8.74 12.81 -3.07
N SER A 73 -8.25 12.87 -1.83
CA SER A 73 -7.62 14.06 -1.26
C SER A 73 -6.15 14.16 -1.64
N TYR A 74 -5.50 13.03 -1.95
CA TYR A 74 -4.09 13.00 -2.31
C TYR A 74 -3.81 11.90 -3.33
N LEU A 75 -2.94 12.23 -4.29
CA LEU A 75 -2.33 11.30 -5.23
C LEU A 75 -0.80 11.43 -5.11
N GLY A 76 -0.16 10.32 -4.73
CA GLY A 76 1.24 10.26 -4.37
C GLY A 76 2.22 10.31 -5.53
N ASN A 77 3.49 10.10 -5.19
CA ASN A 77 4.59 10.01 -6.13
C ASN A 77 5.49 8.82 -5.77
N GLN A 78 6.40 8.45 -6.68
CA GLN A 78 7.24 7.25 -6.55
C GLN A 78 8.18 7.24 -5.33
N ASN A 79 8.45 8.40 -4.72
CA ASN A 79 9.44 8.55 -3.66
C ASN A 79 8.83 8.63 -2.25
N ASN A 80 7.53 8.89 -2.13
CA ASN A 80 6.90 9.16 -0.84
C ASN A 80 5.54 8.45 -0.73
N PRO A 81 5.29 7.70 0.35
CA PRO A 81 3.97 7.17 0.63
C PRO A 81 3.00 8.29 1.06
N PRO A 82 1.68 8.04 1.01
CA PRO A 82 1.03 6.92 0.34
C PRO A 82 0.85 7.19 -1.17
N ASP A 83 0.46 6.18 -1.94
CA ASP A 83 0.11 6.35 -3.35
C ASP A 83 -1.23 7.08 -3.54
N ILE A 84 -2.18 6.87 -2.62
CA ILE A 84 -3.54 7.46 -2.67
C ILE A 84 -4.01 7.78 -1.24
N ILE A 85 -4.74 8.88 -1.07
CA ILE A 85 -5.63 9.09 0.10
C ILE A 85 -7.06 9.28 -0.41
N VAL A 86 -7.96 8.40 0.02
CA VAL A 86 -9.40 8.57 -0.20
C VAL A 86 -9.91 9.74 0.62
N LYS A 87 -10.75 10.58 0.00
CA LYS A 87 -11.29 11.77 0.64
C LYS A 87 -12.09 11.42 1.88
N ASN A 88 -11.71 12.00 3.01
CA ASN A 88 -12.23 11.68 4.35
C ASN A 88 -12.15 10.19 4.69
N GLY A 89 -11.15 9.49 4.15
CA GLY A 89 -11.00 8.04 4.28
C GLY A 89 -9.55 7.60 4.38
N ASP A 90 -9.35 6.36 3.97
CA ASP A 90 -8.10 5.61 4.19
C ASP A 90 -7.02 5.99 3.18
N ALA A 91 -5.77 5.83 3.60
CA ALA A 91 -4.61 5.84 2.71
C ALA A 91 -4.44 4.48 2.04
N ILE A 92 -3.85 4.45 0.84
CA ILE A 92 -3.56 3.21 0.10
C ILE A 92 -2.12 3.25 -0.38
N GLU A 93 -1.40 2.17 -0.09
CA GLU A 93 -0.05 1.90 -0.57
C GLU A 93 -0.10 0.68 -1.51
N VAL A 94 0.28 0.87 -2.76
CA VAL A 94 0.26 -0.15 -3.79
C VAL A 94 1.64 -0.79 -3.90
N LYS A 95 1.67 -2.12 -3.91
CA LYS A 95 2.90 -2.91 -4.09
C LYS A 95 2.65 -4.02 -5.09
N LYS A 96 3.67 -4.32 -5.90
CA LYS A 96 3.64 -5.45 -6.84
C LYS A 96 4.61 -6.54 -6.40
N ILE A 97 4.24 -7.79 -6.65
CA ILE A 97 5.12 -8.95 -6.62
C ILE A 97 5.13 -9.54 -8.02
N ASP A 98 6.32 -9.72 -8.60
CA ASP A 98 6.47 -10.38 -9.89
C ASP A 98 6.42 -11.91 -9.71
N GLY A 99 5.37 -12.52 -10.25
CA GLY A 99 5.04 -13.94 -10.18
C GLY A 99 4.14 -14.31 -8.99
N ILE A 100 3.67 -15.56 -8.99
CA ILE A 100 2.81 -16.11 -7.92
C ILE A 100 3.70 -16.80 -6.89
N LYS A 101 4.45 -15.98 -6.16
CA LYS A 101 5.44 -16.43 -5.20
C LYS A 101 5.33 -15.66 -3.89
N LYS A 102 5.67 -16.34 -2.80
CA LYS A 102 5.71 -15.77 -1.46
C LYS A 102 7.02 -15.03 -1.17
N SER A 103 7.50 -14.22 -2.12
CA SER A 103 8.66 -13.36 -1.88
C SER A 103 8.31 -12.22 -0.94
N ASP A 104 9.22 -11.81 -0.08
CA ASP A 104 9.04 -10.67 0.82
C ASP A 104 8.82 -9.36 0.03
N LEU A 105 8.07 -8.44 0.62
CA LEU A 105 7.85 -7.09 0.09
C LEU A 105 8.99 -6.18 0.53
N ALA A 106 9.65 -5.56 -0.44
CA ALA A 106 10.58 -4.47 -0.18
C ALA A 106 9.81 -3.17 0.07
N LEU A 107 10.08 -2.52 1.20
CA LEU A 107 9.59 -1.20 1.55
C LEU A 107 10.78 -0.24 1.49
N ASN A 108 10.97 0.34 0.32
CA ASN A 108 12.03 1.32 0.11
C ASN A 108 11.72 2.58 0.91
N SER A 109 12.77 3.17 1.50
CA SER A 109 12.75 4.51 2.08
C SER A 109 11.81 4.72 3.28
N SER A 110 11.09 3.69 3.75
CA SER A 110 10.30 3.76 4.99
C SER A 110 9.99 2.38 5.57
N TYR A 111 9.79 2.33 6.88
CA TYR A 111 9.38 1.13 7.60
C TYR A 111 7.89 0.78 7.32
N PRO A 112 7.46 -0.47 7.61
CA PRO A 112 6.05 -0.87 7.55
C PRO A 112 5.14 0.02 8.41
N LYS A 113 3.95 0.35 7.93
CA LYS A 113 3.04 1.32 8.55
C LYS A 113 1.82 0.61 9.09
N TYR A 114 1.66 0.65 10.40
CA TYR A 114 0.41 0.33 11.09
C TYR A 114 -0.71 1.32 10.67
N LYS A 115 -0.39 2.62 10.70
CA LYS A 115 -1.21 3.74 10.22
C LYS A 115 -0.34 4.76 9.51
N LEU A 116 -0.97 5.64 8.75
CA LEU A 116 -0.34 6.83 8.21
C LEU A 116 -0.53 7.99 9.22
N TYR A 117 0.54 8.71 9.53
CA TYR A 117 0.51 9.84 10.47
C TYR A 117 0.91 11.14 9.76
N SER A 118 0.21 12.24 10.04
CA SER A 118 0.46 13.53 9.39
C SER A 118 1.77 14.19 9.83
N ASP A 119 2.30 13.81 10.99
CA ASP A 119 3.60 14.27 11.50
C ASP A 119 4.80 13.53 10.88
N SER A 120 4.57 12.48 10.08
CA SER A 120 5.63 11.69 9.46
C SER A 120 6.55 12.54 8.59
N THR A 121 7.87 12.38 8.75
CA THR A 121 8.88 13.03 7.89
C THR A 121 9.03 12.36 6.53
N MET A 122 8.39 11.20 6.34
CA MET A 122 8.47 10.39 5.12
C MET A 122 7.41 10.77 4.07
N ILE A 123 6.41 11.57 4.44
CA ILE A 123 5.34 12.02 3.54
C ILE A 123 5.56 13.46 3.10
N THR A 124 5.05 13.80 1.92
CA THR A 124 5.19 15.16 1.37
C THR A 124 4.32 16.17 2.13
N GLN A 125 4.68 17.46 2.06
CA GLN A 125 3.86 18.54 2.64
C GLN A 125 2.44 18.55 2.04
N ALA A 126 2.32 18.33 0.73
CA ALA A 126 1.01 18.22 0.07
C ALA A 126 0.14 17.07 0.61
N CYS A 127 0.76 15.97 1.08
CA CYS A 127 0.05 14.89 1.76
C CYS A 127 -0.39 15.31 3.16
N LYS A 128 0.45 16.02 3.91
CA LYS A 128 0.10 16.55 5.25
C LYS A 128 -1.08 17.52 5.17
N ASP A 129 -1.09 18.36 4.15
CA ASP A 129 -2.09 19.42 3.97
C ASP A 129 -3.30 18.97 3.14
N CYS A 130 -3.40 17.69 2.76
CA CYS A 130 -4.44 17.22 1.85
C CYS A 130 -5.85 17.32 2.43
N GLU A 131 -5.98 17.31 3.76
CA GLU A 131 -7.23 17.48 4.48
C GLU A 131 -7.00 18.34 5.74
N PRO A 132 -7.96 19.16 6.15
CA PRO A 132 -7.79 19.98 7.35
C PRO A 132 -7.63 19.13 8.62
N GLY A 133 -6.50 19.28 9.30
CA GLY A 133 -6.33 18.85 10.70
C GLY A 133 -6.23 17.33 10.95
N TRP A 134 -6.11 16.49 9.92
CA TRP A 134 -6.00 15.04 10.13
C TRP A 134 -4.70 14.69 10.89
N LYS A 135 -4.79 13.71 11.80
CA LYS A 135 -3.66 13.25 12.64
C LYS A 135 -3.15 11.89 12.19
N GLU A 136 -4.08 10.97 11.96
CA GLU A 136 -3.79 9.65 11.44
C GLU A 136 -4.87 9.21 10.46
N LYS A 137 -4.49 8.28 9.59
CA LYS A 137 -5.37 7.58 8.67
C LYS A 137 -5.03 6.09 8.71
N ASP A 138 -6.03 5.24 8.60
CA ASP A 138 -5.79 3.83 8.32
C ASP A 138 -5.10 3.71 6.96
N ILE A 139 -4.28 2.68 6.79
CA ILE A 139 -3.54 2.43 5.55
C ILE A 139 -3.85 1.04 5.03
N ILE A 140 -4.18 0.94 3.74
CA ILE A 140 -4.41 -0.32 3.04
C ILE A 140 -3.17 -0.63 2.22
N TYR A 141 -2.57 -1.80 2.42
CA TYR A 141 -1.59 -2.38 1.53
C TYR A 141 -2.31 -3.13 0.41
N ALA A 142 -2.26 -2.58 -0.81
CA ALA A 142 -2.76 -3.22 -2.01
C ALA A 142 -1.63 -3.96 -2.71
N VAL A 143 -1.52 -5.27 -2.45
CA VAL A 143 -0.43 -6.12 -2.94
C VAL A 143 -0.91 -6.96 -4.12
N GLY A 144 -0.49 -6.59 -5.33
CA GLY A 144 -0.80 -7.31 -6.57
C GLY A 144 0.28 -8.30 -6.97
N PHE A 145 -0.09 -9.56 -7.22
CA PHE A 145 0.79 -10.61 -7.72
C PHE A 145 0.60 -10.72 -9.24
N MET A 146 1.65 -10.34 -9.96
CA MET A 146 1.60 -10.06 -11.40
C MET A 146 2.32 -11.16 -12.18
N ASN A 147 1.68 -11.72 -13.20
CA ASN A 147 2.35 -12.49 -14.24
C ASN A 147 2.40 -11.66 -15.53
N GLY A 148 3.46 -10.87 -15.70
CA GLY A 148 3.49 -9.83 -16.73
C GLY A 148 2.48 -8.72 -16.39
N PHE A 149 1.48 -8.51 -17.26
CA PHE A 149 0.37 -7.59 -16.98
C PHE A 149 -0.86 -8.30 -16.40
N ASP A 150 -0.87 -9.63 -16.32
CA ASP A 150 -1.98 -10.36 -15.71
C ASP A 150 -1.89 -10.27 -14.19
N LEU A 151 -2.87 -9.63 -13.56
CA LEU A 151 -3.06 -9.65 -12.12
C LEU A 151 -3.75 -10.98 -11.75
N LYS A 152 -3.07 -11.83 -10.96
CA LYS A 152 -3.60 -13.16 -10.58
C LYS A 152 -4.08 -13.23 -9.14
N LEU A 153 -3.52 -12.41 -8.26
CA LEU A 153 -3.93 -12.28 -6.88
C LEU A 153 -3.79 -10.83 -6.45
N LEU A 154 -4.83 -10.27 -5.84
CA LEU A 154 -4.81 -8.97 -5.18
C LEU A 154 -5.13 -9.17 -3.69
N ILE A 155 -4.18 -8.82 -2.83
CA ILE A 155 -4.39 -8.79 -1.39
C ILE A 155 -4.55 -7.34 -0.95
N LEU A 156 -5.66 -7.03 -0.29
CA LEU A 156 -5.92 -5.74 0.34
C LEU A 156 -5.91 -5.92 1.85
N ILE A 157 -4.85 -5.51 2.53
CA ILE A 157 -4.72 -5.72 3.98
C ILE A 157 -4.50 -4.39 4.70
N TYR A 158 -5.26 -4.15 5.76
CA TYR A 158 -5.05 -2.98 6.61
C TYR A 158 -3.72 -3.09 7.37
N GLY A 159 -3.04 -1.95 7.52
CA GLY A 159 -1.74 -1.85 8.19
C GLY A 159 -1.77 -2.35 9.63
N ASP A 160 -2.87 -2.11 10.35
CA ASP A 160 -3.07 -2.58 11.72
C ASP A 160 -3.31 -4.09 11.86
N CYS A 161 -3.51 -4.76 10.72
CA CYS A 161 -3.55 -6.22 10.61
C CYS A 161 -2.22 -6.77 10.07
N TYR A 162 -1.21 -5.96 9.77
CA TYR A 162 -0.05 -6.41 8.99
C TYR A 162 1.30 -5.95 9.52
N ALA A 163 1.36 -4.75 10.09
CA ALA A 163 2.56 -4.13 10.63
C ALA A 163 2.34 -3.73 12.08
N ALA A 164 3.41 -3.70 12.87
CA ALA A 164 3.35 -3.25 14.24
C ALA A 164 3.39 -1.71 14.33
N ASN A 165 3.15 -1.15 15.51
CA ASN A 165 3.18 0.29 15.73
C ASN A 165 4.56 0.88 15.38
N SER A 166 4.55 2.11 14.85
CA SER A 166 5.75 2.83 14.40
C SER A 166 6.90 2.88 15.40
N ASN A 167 6.61 2.89 16.71
CA ASN A 167 7.61 2.95 17.77
C ASN A 167 8.58 1.75 17.76
N ILE A 168 8.11 0.56 17.37
CA ILE A 168 8.94 -0.65 17.27
C ILE A 168 10.05 -0.45 16.23
N TYR A 169 9.72 0.14 15.08
CA TYR A 169 10.68 0.39 14.00
C TYR A 169 11.54 1.62 14.27
N LYS A 170 10.98 2.68 14.85
CA LYS A 170 11.72 3.90 15.22
C LYS A 170 12.88 3.59 16.17
N ARG A 171 12.67 2.72 17.17
CA ARG A 171 13.74 2.28 18.07
C ARG A 171 14.96 1.71 17.35
N VAL A 172 14.75 0.95 16.27
CA VAL A 172 15.85 0.39 15.46
C VAL A 172 16.57 1.50 14.69
N LYS A 173 15.80 2.41 14.07
CA LYS A 173 16.36 3.59 13.40
C LYS A 173 17.22 4.41 14.35
N ASP A 174 16.70 4.74 15.53
CA ASP A 174 17.36 5.59 16.50
C ASP A 174 18.64 4.93 17.03
N ALA A 175 18.62 3.63 17.28
CA ALA A 175 19.82 2.89 17.68
C ALA A 175 20.93 2.95 16.62
N VAL A 176 20.58 2.82 15.33
CA VAL A 176 21.54 2.91 14.22
C VAL A 176 22.08 4.34 14.08
N VAL A 177 21.22 5.35 14.12
CA VAL A 177 21.62 6.76 14.02
C VAL A 177 22.53 7.15 15.19
N ASN A 178 22.16 6.79 16.42
CA ASN A 178 22.97 7.09 17.61
C ASN A 178 24.36 6.42 17.56
N GLY A 179 24.44 5.19 17.05
CA GLY A 179 25.72 4.50 16.84
C GLY A 179 26.62 5.21 15.83
N LEU A 180 26.04 5.76 14.75
CA LEU A 180 26.78 6.52 13.74
C LEU A 180 27.20 7.90 14.26
N THR A 181 26.32 8.61 14.97
CA THR A 181 26.62 9.92 15.57
C THR A 181 27.69 9.83 16.65
N SER A 182 27.76 8.72 17.38
CA SER A 182 28.78 8.48 18.41
C SER A 182 30.15 8.05 17.85
N SER A 183 30.26 7.90 16.52
CA SER A 183 31.53 7.59 15.86
C SER A 183 32.27 8.87 15.46
N ASN A 184 33.59 8.81 15.27
CA ASN A 184 34.39 9.94 14.78
C ASN A 184 34.21 10.21 13.26
N LEU A 185 33.04 9.93 12.71
CA LEU A 185 32.70 10.14 11.30
C LEU A 185 32.00 11.48 11.11
N GLU A 186 32.23 12.13 9.97
CA GLU A 186 31.54 13.38 9.62
C GLU A 186 30.12 13.11 9.11
N PHE A 187 29.20 12.92 10.06
CA PHE A 187 27.83 12.49 9.81
C PHE A 187 26.87 13.67 9.58
N SER A 188 25.87 13.45 8.72
CA SER A 188 24.71 14.33 8.55
C SER A 188 23.43 13.50 8.60
N GLU A 189 22.50 13.90 9.45
CA GLU A 189 21.19 13.26 9.55
C GLU A 189 20.34 13.46 8.28
N THR A 190 19.50 12.48 7.97
CA THR A 190 18.50 12.56 6.90
C THR A 190 17.18 11.98 7.38
N ASN A 191 16.09 12.16 6.62
CA ASN A 191 14.79 11.56 6.96
C ASN A 191 14.86 10.02 7.09
N GLU A 192 15.76 9.36 6.35
CA GLU A 192 15.98 7.91 6.37
C GLU A 192 16.90 7.50 7.53
N LEU A 193 18.22 7.41 7.30
CA LEU A 193 19.22 7.09 8.32
C LEU A 193 20.29 8.19 8.39
N GLY A 194 20.97 8.49 7.27
CA GLY A 194 21.95 9.58 7.25
C GLY A 194 22.93 9.51 6.10
N ARG A 195 23.96 10.35 6.16
CA ARG A 195 25.07 10.37 5.21
C ARG A 195 26.38 10.60 5.97
N VAL A 196 27.39 9.81 5.66
CA VAL A 196 28.77 10.09 6.08
C VAL A 196 29.44 10.87 4.95
N ASN A 197 30.01 12.02 5.28
CA ASN A 197 30.64 12.91 4.31
C ASN A 197 32.16 12.72 4.28
N ARG A 198 32.78 13.16 3.18
CA ARG A 198 34.24 13.28 3.02
C ARG A 198 35.00 12.01 3.44
N VAL A 199 34.58 10.87 2.90
CA VAL A 199 35.09 9.54 3.29
C VAL A 199 36.53 9.29 2.83
N ASP A 200 36.93 9.89 1.70
CA ASP A 200 38.27 9.77 1.14
C ASP A 200 39.18 10.94 1.55
N PRO A 201 40.52 10.80 1.43
CA PRO A 201 41.46 11.86 1.82
C PRO A 201 41.33 13.20 1.06
N LEU A 202 40.76 13.20 -0.15
CA LEU A 202 40.48 14.45 -0.90
C LEU A 202 39.16 15.09 -0.46
N GLY A 203 38.33 14.40 0.32
CA GLY A 203 37.07 14.90 0.86
C GLY A 203 35.96 15.05 -0.17
N ILE A 204 35.98 14.29 -1.26
CA ILE A 204 35.04 14.42 -2.38
C ILE A 204 34.00 13.29 -2.46
N THR A 205 34.14 12.26 -1.64
CA THR A 205 33.23 11.11 -1.58
C THR A 205 32.32 11.18 -0.36
N ASN A 206 31.05 10.78 -0.54
CA ASN A 206 30.06 10.73 0.53
C ASN A 206 29.35 9.36 0.48
N LEU A 207 29.19 8.70 1.63
CA LEU A 207 28.43 7.46 1.77
C LEU A 207 27.00 7.77 2.24
N ARG A 208 26.02 7.53 1.38
CA ARG A 208 24.60 7.61 1.77
C ARG A 208 24.17 6.32 2.46
N ILE A 209 23.55 6.44 3.63
CA ILE A 209 23.03 5.31 4.41
C ILE A 209 21.50 5.35 4.35
N ARG A 210 20.90 4.27 3.85
CA ARG A 210 19.44 4.10 3.72
C ARG A 210 19.02 2.78 4.33
N GLY A 211 17.90 2.77 5.04
CA GLY A 211 17.25 1.53 5.46
C GLY A 211 16.49 0.92 4.28
N MET A 212 16.70 -0.38 4.04
CA MET A 212 15.83 -1.17 3.18
C MET A 212 15.06 -2.13 4.07
N TRP A 213 13.79 -1.81 4.33
CA TRP A 213 12.92 -2.67 5.11
C TRP A 213 12.36 -3.76 4.21
N THR A 214 12.35 -4.99 4.69
CA THR A 214 11.59 -6.08 4.09
C THR A 214 10.53 -6.54 5.07
N ILE A 215 9.37 -6.91 4.56
CA ILE A 215 8.29 -7.53 5.34
C ILE A 215 7.81 -8.76 4.59
N GLN A 216 7.56 -9.85 5.31
CA GLN A 216 7.01 -11.06 4.70
C GLN A 216 5.67 -10.73 4.05
N ASN A 217 5.51 -11.08 2.77
CA ASN A 217 4.27 -10.80 2.04
C ASN A 217 3.04 -11.35 2.79
N PRO A 218 1.88 -10.69 2.67
CA PRO A 218 0.72 -11.03 3.48
C PRO A 218 0.17 -12.43 3.16
N TRP A 219 0.40 -12.96 1.95
CA TRP A 219 0.05 -14.35 1.64
C TRP A 219 0.84 -15.35 2.47
N LYS A 220 2.13 -15.10 2.72
CA LYS A 220 2.96 -15.95 3.58
C LYS A 220 2.59 -15.81 5.06
N VAL A 221 2.36 -14.59 5.52
CA VAL A 221 2.01 -14.31 6.94
C VAL A 221 0.68 -14.95 7.32
N TYR A 222 -0.30 -14.90 6.42
CA TYR A 222 -1.67 -15.33 6.67
C TYR A 222 -2.07 -16.55 5.83
N GLU A 223 -1.12 -17.44 5.56
CA GLU A 223 -1.33 -18.60 4.69
C GLU A 223 -2.52 -19.45 5.14
N ASP A 224 -2.61 -19.74 6.44
CA ASP A 224 -3.64 -20.60 7.05
C ASP A 224 -5.06 -20.05 6.89
N VAL A 225 -5.20 -18.73 6.72
CA VAL A 225 -6.50 -18.06 6.68
C VAL A 225 -6.85 -17.56 5.29
N PHE A 226 -5.87 -17.21 4.46
CA PHE A 226 -6.09 -16.74 3.09
C PHE A 226 -6.48 -17.86 2.13
N ASN A 227 -5.92 -19.07 2.29
CA ASN A 227 -6.32 -20.26 1.53
C ASN A 227 -6.37 -20.05 0.00
N TYR A 228 -5.46 -19.24 -0.56
CA TYR A 228 -5.48 -18.84 -1.98
C TYR A 228 -5.49 -20.05 -2.93
N ASN A 229 -6.46 -20.07 -3.85
CA ASN A 229 -6.55 -21.09 -4.89
C ASN A 229 -5.69 -20.72 -6.10
N LYS A 230 -4.57 -21.43 -6.29
CA LYS A 230 -3.63 -21.19 -7.39
C LYS A 230 -4.20 -21.48 -8.79
N ASN A 231 -5.31 -22.21 -8.88
CA ASN A 231 -5.95 -22.54 -10.15
C ASN A 231 -6.91 -21.44 -10.65
N SER A 232 -7.23 -20.47 -9.80
CA SER A 232 -8.08 -19.35 -10.18
C SER A 232 -7.38 -18.41 -11.18
N LYS A 233 -8.11 -17.93 -12.19
CA LYS A 233 -7.63 -16.89 -13.11
C LYS A 233 -7.26 -15.60 -12.38
N PHE A 234 -8.05 -15.26 -11.35
CA PHE A 234 -7.83 -14.14 -10.45
C PHE A 234 -8.44 -14.44 -9.08
N SER A 235 -7.78 -13.97 -8.02
CA SER A 235 -8.34 -13.94 -6.66
C SER A 235 -8.17 -12.57 -6.03
N LEU A 236 -9.18 -12.14 -5.28
CA LEU A 236 -9.11 -11.01 -4.38
C LEU A 236 -9.32 -11.49 -2.95
N ILE A 237 -8.41 -11.08 -2.06
CA ILE A 237 -8.52 -11.32 -0.62
C ILE A 237 -8.36 -9.97 0.08
N ALA A 238 -9.32 -9.59 0.92
CA ALA A 238 -9.22 -8.42 1.76
C ALA A 238 -9.30 -8.79 3.24
N MET A 239 -8.48 -8.16 4.08
CA MET A 239 -8.44 -8.37 5.53
C MET A 239 -8.41 -7.04 6.27
N MET A 240 -9.29 -6.92 7.27
CA MET A 240 -9.41 -5.76 8.15
C MET A 240 -9.91 -6.17 9.53
N ARG A 241 -9.67 -5.35 10.55
CA ARG A 241 -10.27 -5.55 11.87
C ARG A 241 -11.79 -5.52 11.79
N LYS A 242 -12.45 -6.30 12.65
CA LYS A 242 -13.91 -6.34 12.74
C LYS A 242 -14.50 -4.94 13.02
N GLU A 243 -13.90 -4.19 13.93
CA GLU A 243 -14.29 -2.80 14.24
C GLU A 243 -14.26 -1.91 13.00
N LYS A 244 -13.22 -2.02 12.17
CA LYS A 244 -13.13 -1.27 10.91
C LYS A 244 -14.24 -1.66 9.95
N PHE A 245 -14.47 -2.96 9.78
CA PHE A 245 -15.57 -3.44 8.93
C PHE A 245 -16.92 -2.90 9.40
N ASP A 246 -17.20 -2.97 10.70
CA ASP A 246 -18.47 -2.56 11.28
C ASP A 246 -18.71 -1.04 11.15
N SER A 247 -17.63 -0.24 11.04
CA SER A 247 -17.68 1.22 10.83
C SER A 247 -18.16 1.65 9.44
N PHE A 248 -18.17 0.76 8.44
CA PHE A 248 -18.63 1.11 7.09
C PHE A 248 -20.15 1.26 7.02
N PRO A 249 -20.68 2.04 6.05
CA PRO A 249 -22.12 2.17 5.82
C PRO A 249 -22.83 0.82 5.66
N GLU A 250 -24.03 0.69 6.22
CA GLU A 250 -24.82 -0.56 6.14
C GLU A 250 -25.11 -1.00 4.71
N GLU A 251 -25.33 -0.06 3.79
CA GLU A 251 -25.54 -0.33 2.36
C GLU A 251 -24.33 -1.05 1.75
N ASP A 252 -23.12 -0.61 2.08
CA ASP A 252 -21.87 -1.20 1.58
C ASP A 252 -21.61 -2.57 2.22
N LYS A 253 -21.88 -2.72 3.52
CA LYS A 253 -21.78 -4.00 4.23
C LYS A 253 -22.79 -5.03 3.70
N THR A 254 -24.00 -4.58 3.37
CA THR A 254 -25.03 -5.42 2.75
C THR A 254 -24.62 -5.83 1.34
N ALA A 255 -24.09 -4.91 0.53
CA ALA A 255 -23.63 -5.22 -0.82
C ALA A 255 -22.46 -6.22 -0.82
N ILE A 256 -21.49 -6.07 0.08
CA ILE A 256 -20.32 -6.96 0.16
C ILE A 256 -20.66 -8.33 0.74
N SER A 257 -21.73 -8.46 1.54
CA SER A 257 -22.19 -9.75 2.10
C SER A 257 -22.57 -10.80 1.06
N LYS A 258 -22.77 -10.37 -0.20
CA LYS A 258 -22.97 -11.26 -1.37
C LYS A 258 -21.68 -11.98 -1.80
N LEU A 259 -20.53 -11.61 -1.25
CA LEU A 259 -19.25 -12.30 -1.42
C LEU A 259 -18.97 -13.23 -0.23
N ASN A 260 -17.88 -13.97 -0.27
CA ASN A 260 -17.46 -14.77 0.88
C ASN A 260 -16.86 -13.84 1.93
N VAL A 261 -17.62 -13.56 2.99
CA VAL A 261 -17.19 -12.78 4.15
C VAL A 261 -17.14 -13.69 5.38
N SER A 262 -15.98 -13.83 6.00
CA SER A 262 -15.78 -14.70 7.16
C SER A 262 -15.13 -13.94 8.32
N ASN A 263 -15.37 -14.43 9.54
CA ASN A 263 -14.68 -13.95 10.75
C ASN A 263 -13.46 -14.84 11.00
N VAL A 264 -12.33 -14.21 11.28
CA VAL A 264 -11.07 -14.90 11.57
C VAL A 264 -10.35 -14.18 12.70
N LYS A 265 -9.62 -14.94 13.53
CA LYS A 265 -8.70 -14.38 14.52
C LYS A 265 -7.28 -14.46 14.01
N ILE A 266 -6.56 -13.35 14.07
CA ILE A 266 -5.13 -13.29 13.73
C ILE A 266 -4.32 -12.87 14.96
N GLN A 267 -3.01 -13.14 14.96
CA GLN A 267 -2.12 -12.61 15.98
C GLN A 267 -2.01 -11.09 15.85
N ASN A 268 -1.96 -10.39 16.98
CA ASN A 268 -1.72 -8.95 17.01
C ASN A 268 -0.24 -8.67 16.65
N PRO A 269 0.06 -7.86 15.60
CA PRO A 269 1.43 -7.51 15.23
C PRO A 269 2.23 -6.82 16.35
N ASP A 270 1.57 -6.12 17.28
CA ASP A 270 2.21 -5.47 18.43
C ASP A 270 2.49 -6.43 19.59
N ASN A 271 1.64 -7.45 19.76
CA ASN A 271 1.74 -8.41 20.85
C ASN A 271 1.18 -9.78 20.42
N PRO A 272 2.02 -10.71 19.94
CA PRO A 272 1.56 -12.00 19.42
C PRO A 272 0.82 -12.90 20.43
N ALA A 273 0.89 -12.61 21.73
CA ALA A 273 0.09 -13.31 22.75
C ALA A 273 -1.40 -12.93 22.71
N GLN A 274 -1.75 -11.84 22.00
CA GLN A 274 -3.12 -11.37 21.81
C GLN A 274 -3.61 -11.72 20.41
N GLN A 275 -4.92 -11.96 20.30
CA GLN A 275 -5.59 -12.15 19.02
C GLN A 275 -6.46 -10.93 18.68
N LEU A 276 -6.51 -10.60 17.39
CA LEU A 276 -7.39 -9.58 16.83
C LEU A 276 -8.56 -10.25 16.11
N ASP A 277 -9.77 -9.78 16.38
CA ASP A 277 -10.95 -10.15 15.59
C ASP A 277 -10.93 -9.42 14.25
N THR A 278 -10.96 -10.19 13.17
CA THR A 278 -10.85 -9.67 11.80
C THR A 278 -11.94 -10.22 10.89
N LYS A 279 -12.19 -9.48 9.82
CA LYS A 279 -13.03 -9.87 8.69
C LYS A 279 -12.13 -10.17 7.50
N ILE A 280 -12.36 -11.32 6.88
CA ILE A 280 -11.78 -11.67 5.58
C ILE A 280 -12.89 -11.65 4.54
N ILE A 281 -12.66 -10.93 3.44
CA ILE A 281 -13.52 -10.91 2.25
C ILE A 281 -12.76 -11.59 1.12
N ARG A 282 -13.39 -12.55 0.45
CA ARG A 282 -12.78 -13.29 -0.65
C ARG A 282 -13.68 -13.36 -1.88
N TYR A 283 -13.04 -13.27 -3.03
CA TYR A 283 -13.63 -13.48 -4.33
C TYR A 283 -12.62 -14.15 -5.27
N ASP A 284 -13.04 -15.22 -5.94
CA ASP A 284 -12.22 -15.96 -6.91
C ASP A 284 -12.93 -16.00 -8.26
N ILE A 285 -12.15 -15.94 -9.34
CA ILE A 285 -12.58 -16.17 -10.72
C ILE A 285 -11.91 -17.45 -11.22
N GLN A 286 -12.73 -18.36 -11.74
CA GLN A 286 -12.30 -19.62 -12.32
C GLN A 286 -11.92 -19.47 -13.79
#